data_AF-A0A3D3H550-F1
#
_entry.id   AF-A0A3D3H550-F1
#
_cell.length_a   1.000
_cell.length_b   1.000
_cell.length_c   1.000
_cell.angle_alpha   90.00
_cell.angle_beta   90.00
_cell.angle_gamma   90.00
#
_symmetry.space_group_name_H-M   'P 1'
#
loop_
_entity.id
_entity.type
_entity.pdbx_description
1 polymer ?
#
loop_
_entity_poly.entity_id
_entity_poly.type
_entity_poly.pdbx_seq_one_letter_code
_entity_poly.pdbx_strand_id
1 'polypeptide(L)'
;QQLTLMMAIPPLLVLGSPGTLLLRATPHRGLGRVILRLALAGLRSRIARWALSPWIAMPLFLMSFYGFYLGGLADPILQTPGGHPLLEIAFLAAGVLFTIPILSNDPLPVRMTYPGRAMDLFAEAALHAFFGVFLMMSPTLFVETFAGPTTALGIDPLDDQWLAGALAWSYGEGPTVVMLLYVMHRWFRDDTARAAKADK
;
A
#
# COMPACT_ATOMS: atom_id res chain seq x y z
N GLN A 1 -9.97 12.30 -0.61
CA GLN A 1 -9.06 12.05 -1.74
C GLN A 1 -7.91 11.15 -1.30
N GLN A 2 -7.23 11.53 -0.22
CA GLN A 2 -6.12 10.80 0.39
C GLN A 2 -6.39 9.30 0.61
N LEU A 3 -7.48 8.92 1.30
CA LEU A 3 -7.81 7.51 1.58
C LEU A 3 -7.97 6.65 0.32
N THR A 4 -8.71 7.14 -0.68
CA THR A 4 -8.89 6.41 -1.94
C THR A 4 -7.55 6.19 -2.66
N LEU A 5 -6.72 7.24 -2.68
CA LEU A 5 -5.42 7.24 -3.35
C LEU A 5 -4.44 6.27 -2.69
N MET A 6 -4.53 6.10 -1.37
CA MET A 6 -3.59 5.26 -0.62
C MET A 6 -4.04 3.81 -0.49
N MET A 7 -5.34 3.54 -0.54
CA MET A 7 -5.88 2.22 -0.18
C MET A 7 -6.51 1.49 -1.36
N ALA A 8 -7.27 2.20 -2.20
CA ALA A 8 -7.96 1.58 -3.34
C ALA A 8 -7.09 1.57 -4.61
N ILE A 9 -6.35 2.66 -4.86
CA ILE A 9 -5.56 2.80 -6.08
C ILE A 9 -4.41 1.78 -6.17
N PRO A 10 -3.58 1.53 -5.13
CA PRO A 10 -2.46 0.61 -5.27
C PRO A 10 -2.87 -0.82 -5.65
N PRO A 11 -3.88 -1.45 -5.02
CA PRO A 11 -4.41 -2.74 -5.44
C PRO A 11 -4.87 -2.75 -6.90
N LEU A 12 -5.63 -1.73 -7.32
CA LEU A 12 -6.13 -1.63 -8.69
C LEU A 12 -5.00 -1.46 -9.71
N LEU A 13 -4.01 -0.63 -9.39
CA LEU A 13 -2.82 -0.45 -10.23
C LEU A 13 -2.02 -1.74 -10.36
N VAL A 14 -1.80 -2.45 -9.26
CA VAL A 14 -1.02 -3.70 -9.26
C VAL A 14 -1.77 -4.82 -9.98
N LEU A 15 -3.11 -4.91 -9.82
CA LEU A 15 -3.93 -5.87 -10.57
C LEU A 15 -3.86 -5.65 -12.08
N GLY A 16 -3.72 -4.40 -12.52
CA GLY A 16 -3.44 -4.05 -13.92
C GLY A 16 -2.13 -4.64 -14.48
N SER A 17 -1.29 -5.26 -13.64
CA SER A 17 -0.01 -5.88 -14.00
C SER A 17 0.88 -4.96 -14.87
N PRO A 18 1.15 -3.72 -14.41
CA PRO A 18 1.81 -2.71 -15.22
C PRO A 18 3.23 -3.12 -15.62
N GLY A 19 3.91 -3.94 -14.82
CA GLY A 19 5.21 -4.50 -15.17
C GLY A 19 5.13 -5.42 -16.38
N THR A 20 4.19 -6.37 -16.37
CA THR A 20 3.94 -7.24 -17.53
C THR A 20 3.48 -6.44 -18.75
N LEU A 21 2.60 -5.45 -18.59
CA LEU A 21 2.17 -4.57 -19.68
C LEU A 21 3.37 -3.82 -20.28
N LEU A 22 4.22 -3.22 -19.45
CA LEU A 22 5.44 -2.54 -19.88
C LEU A 22 6.34 -3.50 -20.67
N LEU A 23 6.59 -4.71 -20.13
CA LEU A 23 7.46 -5.69 -20.77
C LEU A 23 6.90 -6.24 -22.08
N ARG A 24 5.57 -6.33 -22.22
CA ARG A 24 4.91 -6.85 -23.43
C ARG A 24 4.65 -5.80 -24.50
N ALA A 25 4.32 -4.57 -24.11
CA ALA A 25 3.94 -3.50 -25.03
C ALA A 25 5.11 -2.66 -25.53
N THR A 26 6.26 -2.66 -24.83
CA THR A 26 7.40 -1.81 -25.19
C THR A 26 8.16 -2.37 -26.41
N PRO A 27 8.38 -1.58 -27.48
CA PRO A 27 9.14 -2.01 -28.64
C PRO A 27 10.58 -2.42 -28.32
N HIS A 28 11.06 -3.52 -28.89
CA HIS A 28 12.43 -4.01 -28.67
C HIS A 28 13.53 -3.20 -29.43
N ARG A 29 13.20 -2.02 -29.96
CA ARG A 29 14.08 -1.19 -30.78
C ARG A 29 14.13 0.25 -30.25
N GLY A 30 15.21 0.97 -30.56
CA GLY A 30 15.39 2.37 -30.14
C GLY A 30 15.29 2.57 -28.62
N LEU A 31 14.57 3.62 -28.21
CA LEU A 31 14.34 3.96 -26.80
C LEU A 31 13.62 2.85 -26.02
N GLY A 32 12.75 2.08 -26.66
CA GLY A 32 12.06 0.96 -26.02
C GLY A 32 13.00 -0.15 -25.53
N ARG A 33 14.13 -0.36 -26.22
CA ARG A 33 15.17 -1.29 -25.77
C ARG A 33 15.86 -0.81 -24.49
N VAL A 34 16.04 0.50 -24.32
CA VAL A 34 16.62 1.10 -23.12
C VAL A 34 15.65 0.95 -21.94
N ILE A 35 14.37 1.26 -22.15
CA ILE A 35 13.31 1.08 -21.14
C ILE A 35 13.24 -0.38 -20.67
N LEU A 36 13.23 -1.34 -21.60
CA LEU A 36 13.20 -2.77 -21.26
C LEU A 36 14.45 -3.20 -20.47
N ARG A 37 15.64 -2.70 -20.84
CA ARG A 37 16.88 -2.97 -20.10
C ARG A 37 16.84 -2.42 -18.69
N LEU A 38 16.36 -1.19 -18.51
CA LEU A 38 16.22 -0.56 -17.19
C LEU A 38 15.21 -1.32 -16.33
N ALA A 39 14.06 -1.70 -16.89
CA ALA A 39 13.06 -2.49 -16.20
C ALA A 39 13.65 -3.85 -15.74
N LEU A 40 14.29 -4.59 -16.64
CA LEU A 40 14.93 -5.87 -16.31
C LEU A 40 16.10 -5.73 -15.32
N ALA A 41 16.88 -4.64 -15.41
CA ALA A 41 17.94 -4.33 -14.46
C ALA A 41 17.36 -4.02 -13.07
N GLY A 42 16.25 -3.29 -13.00
CA GLY A 42 15.49 -3.05 -11.78
C GLY A 42 14.98 -4.35 -11.16
N LEU A 43 14.35 -5.22 -11.96
CA LEU A 43 13.90 -6.55 -11.52
C LEU A 43 15.03 -7.42 -10.96
N ARG A 44 16.27 -7.25 -11.45
CA ARG A 44 17.45 -7.99 -10.99
C ARG A 44 18.23 -7.27 -9.88
N SER A 45 17.83 -6.06 -9.50
CA SER A 45 18.54 -5.24 -8.53
C SER A 45 18.34 -5.77 -7.11
N ARG A 46 19.43 -5.74 -6.32
CA ARG A 46 19.36 -6.04 -4.88
C ARG A 46 18.47 -5.03 -4.14
N ILE A 47 18.45 -3.77 -4.60
CA ILE A 47 17.62 -2.72 -4.00
C ILE A 47 16.15 -3.07 -4.16
N ALA A 48 15.71 -3.44 -5.38
CA ALA A 48 14.33 -3.85 -5.61
C ALA A 48 13.96 -5.10 -4.81
N ARG A 49 14.88 -6.07 -4.68
CA ARG A 49 14.67 -7.26 -3.86
C ARG A 49 14.47 -6.93 -2.38
N TRP A 50 15.24 -6.00 -1.83
CA TRP A 50 15.08 -5.54 -0.45
C TRP A 50 13.82 -4.71 -0.27
N ALA A 51 13.56 -3.76 -1.16
CA ALA A 51 12.37 -2.91 -1.11
C ALA A 51 11.06 -3.72 -1.20
N LEU A 52 11.05 -4.80 -1.98
CA LEU A 52 9.90 -5.71 -2.11
C LEU A 52 9.95 -6.90 -1.12
N SER A 53 10.93 -6.94 -0.23
CA SER A 53 10.98 -7.95 0.83
C SER A 53 9.86 -7.65 1.82
N PRO A 54 9.05 -8.63 2.25
CA PRO A 54 7.97 -8.39 3.22
C PRO A 54 8.51 -7.78 4.52
N TRP A 55 9.72 -8.20 4.93
CA TRP A 55 10.41 -7.67 6.11
C TRP A 55 10.77 -6.18 6.05
N ILE A 56 10.75 -5.56 4.87
CA ILE A 56 11.01 -4.13 4.70
C ILE A 56 9.77 -3.41 4.22
N ALA A 57 9.08 -3.95 3.21
CA ALA A 57 7.90 -3.32 2.61
C ALA A 57 6.81 -3.08 3.66
N MET A 58 6.54 -4.07 4.50
CA MET A 58 5.51 -3.99 5.53
C MET A 58 5.88 -2.97 6.64
N PRO A 59 7.05 -3.06 7.32
CA PRO A 59 7.44 -2.02 8.28
C PRO A 59 7.55 -0.63 7.65
N LEU A 60 8.02 -0.49 6.41
CA LEU A 60 8.10 0.80 5.73
C LEU A 60 6.70 1.39 5.47
N PHE A 61 5.76 0.56 5.04
CA PHE A 61 4.36 0.94 4.87
C PHE A 61 3.77 1.41 6.19
N LEU A 62 3.88 0.62 7.27
CA LEU A 62 3.37 1.01 8.58
C LEU A 62 4.08 2.26 9.13
N MET A 63 5.40 2.31 9.02
CA MET A 63 6.19 3.45 9.49
C MET A 63 5.82 4.73 8.74
N SER A 64 5.33 4.66 7.51
CA SER A 64 4.79 5.84 6.84
C SER A 64 3.58 6.41 7.59
N PHE A 65 2.57 5.60 7.94
CA PHE A 65 1.41 6.09 8.70
C PHE A 65 1.78 6.50 10.13
N TYR A 66 2.44 5.60 10.86
CA TYR A 66 2.78 5.85 12.25
C TYR A 66 3.81 6.98 12.38
N GLY A 67 4.83 6.99 11.53
CA GLY A 67 5.86 8.03 11.56
C GLY A 67 5.32 9.40 11.15
N PHE A 68 4.49 9.48 10.10
CA PHE A 68 3.93 10.76 9.69
C PHE A 68 2.94 11.32 10.71
N TYR A 69 1.99 10.51 11.19
CA TYR A 69 0.93 10.99 12.08
C TYR A 69 1.31 10.93 13.57
N LEU A 70 1.67 9.76 14.09
CA LEU A 70 2.02 9.61 15.51
C LEU A 70 3.39 10.21 15.85
N GLY A 71 4.31 10.21 14.88
CA GLY A 71 5.63 10.84 15.02
C GLY A 71 5.64 12.35 14.81
N GLY A 72 4.50 12.97 14.48
CA GLY A 72 4.38 14.43 14.31
C GLY A 72 5.10 14.99 13.08
N LEU A 73 5.45 14.16 12.09
CA LEU A 73 6.10 14.63 10.86
C LEU A 73 5.11 15.21 9.84
N ALA A 74 3.81 14.93 9.98
CA ALA A 74 2.78 15.41 9.07
C ALA A 74 2.67 16.94 9.05
N ASP A 75 2.58 17.58 10.22
CA ASP A 75 2.48 19.04 10.33
C ASP A 75 3.64 19.80 9.67
N PRO A 76 4.92 19.52 9.96
CA PRO A 76 6.01 20.25 9.32
C PRO A 76 6.05 20.01 7.81
N ILE A 77 5.64 18.84 7.32
CA ILE A 77 5.54 18.59 5.89
C ILE A 77 4.39 19.41 5.28
N LEU A 78 3.19 19.37 5.87
CA LEU A 78 2.01 20.07 5.36
C LEU A 78 2.17 21.59 5.34
N GLN A 79 2.99 22.16 6.21
CA GLN A 79 3.32 23.58 6.23
C GLN A 79 4.23 24.00 5.06
N THR A 80 4.88 23.07 4.37
CA THR A 80 5.71 23.38 3.19
C THR A 80 4.88 23.51 1.90
N PRO A 81 5.27 24.39 0.96
CA PRO A 81 4.66 24.43 -0.36
C PRO A 81 4.80 23.08 -1.06
N GLY A 82 3.66 22.43 -1.34
CA GLY A 82 3.64 21.09 -1.96
C GLY A 82 3.80 19.93 -0.96
N GLY A 83 3.75 20.17 0.34
CA GLY A 83 3.80 19.13 1.37
C GLY A 83 2.66 18.13 1.28
N HIS A 84 1.44 18.61 1.02
CA HIS A 84 0.27 17.75 0.85
C HIS A 84 0.42 16.74 -0.30
N PRO A 85 0.71 17.16 -1.56
CA PRO A 85 0.93 16.19 -2.64
C PRO A 85 2.16 15.31 -2.41
N LEU A 86 3.18 15.78 -1.68
CA LEU A 86 4.33 14.95 -1.29
C LEU A 86 3.90 13.79 -0.38
N LEU A 87 3.06 14.04 0.63
CA LEU A 87 2.49 12.99 1.47
C LEU A 87 1.67 12.02 0.62
N GLU A 88 0.80 12.53 -0.26
CA GLU A 88 0.00 11.68 -1.15
C GLU A 88 0.84 10.73 -1.99
N ILE A 89 1.92 11.24 -2.60
CA ILE A 89 2.86 10.44 -3.38
C ILE A 89 3.60 9.43 -2.50
N ALA A 90 4.04 9.84 -1.31
CA ALA A 90 4.78 8.97 -0.40
C ALA A 90 3.94 7.76 0.04
N PHE A 91 2.71 7.99 0.47
CA PHE A 91 1.80 6.91 0.86
C PHE A 91 1.35 6.07 -0.34
N LEU A 92 1.12 6.67 -1.52
CA LEU A 92 0.84 5.91 -2.74
C LEU A 92 2.00 4.97 -3.06
N ALA A 93 3.22 5.48 -3.03
CA ALA A 93 4.42 4.69 -3.29
C ALA A 93 4.59 3.56 -2.27
N ALA A 94 4.37 3.85 -0.98
CA ALA A 94 4.40 2.84 0.08
C ALA A 94 3.33 1.76 -0.13
N GLY A 95 2.09 2.15 -0.42
CA GLY A 95 0.99 1.22 -0.69
C GLY A 95 1.23 0.35 -1.92
N VAL A 96 1.78 0.93 -3.00
CA VAL A 96 2.18 0.17 -4.20
C VAL A 96 3.28 -0.82 -3.85
N LEU A 97 4.30 -0.40 -3.11
CA LEU A 97 5.43 -1.26 -2.73
C LEU A 97 4.97 -2.45 -1.87
N PHE A 98 4.03 -2.23 -0.94
CA PHE A 98 3.41 -3.27 -0.12
C PHE A 98 2.55 -4.22 -0.96
N THR A 99 1.75 -3.69 -1.88
CA THR A 99 0.77 -4.47 -2.66
C THR A 99 1.44 -5.36 -3.72
N ILE A 100 2.53 -4.91 -4.33
CA ILE A 100 3.25 -5.64 -5.41
C ILE A 100 3.56 -7.11 -5.05
N PRO A 101 4.26 -7.43 -3.95
CA PRO A 101 4.62 -8.82 -3.62
C PRO A 101 3.41 -9.72 -3.32
N ILE A 102 2.28 -9.11 -2.95
CA ILE A 102 1.04 -9.80 -2.57
C ILE A 102 0.20 -10.14 -3.80
N LEU A 103 -0.12 -9.15 -4.64
CA LEU A 103 -1.07 -9.31 -5.75
C LEU A 103 -0.42 -9.55 -7.11
N SER A 104 0.82 -9.09 -7.33
CA SER A 104 1.38 -9.07 -8.68
C SER A 104 1.62 -10.48 -9.23
N ASN A 105 1.36 -10.62 -10.53
CA ASN A 105 1.75 -11.76 -11.36
C ASN A 105 3.08 -11.56 -12.08
N ASP A 106 3.67 -10.37 -11.94
CA ASP A 106 4.90 -10.02 -12.63
C ASP A 106 6.08 -10.88 -12.12
N PRO A 107 7.12 -11.07 -12.94
CA PRO A 107 8.32 -11.76 -12.51
C PRO A 107 9.08 -10.92 -11.48
N LEU A 108 8.69 -11.02 -10.21
CA LEU A 108 9.32 -10.28 -9.11
C LEU A 108 10.57 -11.00 -8.59
N PRO A 109 11.56 -10.25 -8.07
CA PRO A 109 12.76 -10.82 -7.44
C PRO A 109 12.49 -11.58 -6.14
N VAL A 110 11.35 -11.30 -5.50
CA VAL A 110 10.89 -11.96 -4.28
C VAL A 110 9.55 -12.64 -4.59
N ARG A 111 9.40 -13.88 -4.17
CA ARG A 111 8.14 -14.62 -4.26
C ARG A 111 7.70 -15.05 -2.87
N MET A 112 6.55 -14.55 -2.46
CA MET A 112 5.91 -14.96 -1.22
C MET A 112 5.04 -16.20 -1.47
N THR A 113 4.98 -17.08 -0.48
CA THR A 113 4.02 -18.19 -0.46
C THR A 113 2.62 -17.65 -0.22
N TYR A 114 1.58 -18.40 -0.63
CA TYR A 114 0.19 -17.99 -0.36
C TYR A 114 -0.10 -17.74 1.13
N PRO A 115 0.34 -18.62 2.06
CA PRO A 115 0.20 -18.35 3.49
C PRO A 115 0.95 -17.08 3.93
N GLY A 116 2.15 -16.84 3.41
CA GLY A 116 2.92 -15.63 3.73
C GLY A 116 2.20 -14.35 3.30
N ARG A 117 1.62 -14.35 2.09
CA ARG A 117 0.80 -13.22 1.60
C ARG A 117 -0.43 -12.97 2.47
N ALA A 118 -1.10 -14.04 2.90
CA ALA A 118 -2.28 -13.94 3.76
C ALA A 118 -1.91 -13.42 5.16
N MET A 119 -0.78 -13.86 5.70
CA MET A 119 -0.27 -13.41 7.00
C MET A 119 0.13 -11.93 6.96
N ASP A 120 0.79 -11.49 5.90
CA ASP A 120 1.12 -10.07 5.70
C ASP A 120 -0.14 -9.20 5.59
N LEU A 121 -1.13 -9.61 4.77
CA LEU A 121 -2.41 -8.90 4.68
C LEU A 121 -3.14 -8.83 6.02
N PHE A 122 -3.16 -9.94 6.78
CA PHE A 122 -3.81 -9.97 8.08
C PHE A 122 -3.10 -9.08 9.10
N ALA A 123 -1.77 -9.13 9.15
CA ALA A 123 -0.97 -8.30 10.03
C ALA A 123 -1.15 -6.81 9.68
N GLU A 124 -1.25 -6.48 8.39
CA GLU A 124 -1.47 -5.12 7.91
C GLU A 124 -2.84 -4.62 8.31
N ALA A 125 -3.91 -5.38 8.02
CA ALA A 125 -5.27 -5.05 8.43
C ALA A 125 -5.36 -4.79 9.95
N ALA A 126 -4.84 -5.70 10.75
CA ALA A 126 -4.88 -5.57 12.21
C ALA A 126 -4.17 -4.30 12.70
N LEU A 127 -2.94 -4.06 12.23
CA LEU A 127 -2.16 -2.89 12.65
C LEU A 127 -2.76 -1.58 12.11
N HIS A 128 -3.27 -1.57 10.88
CA HIS A 128 -3.98 -0.44 10.31
C HIS A 128 -5.26 -0.09 11.09
N ALA A 129 -6.06 -1.10 11.45
CA ALA A 129 -7.25 -0.88 12.27
C ALA A 129 -6.89 -0.23 13.61
N PHE A 130 -5.81 -0.69 14.26
CA PHE A 130 -5.31 -0.06 15.48
C PHE A 130 -4.92 1.40 15.26
N PHE A 131 -4.27 1.76 14.15
CA PHE A 131 -3.97 3.15 13.82
C PHE A 131 -5.24 4.02 13.80
N GLY A 132 -6.31 3.56 13.13
CA GLY A 132 -7.60 4.26 13.13
C GLY A 132 -8.18 4.45 14.53
N VAL A 133 -8.12 3.41 15.38
CA VAL A 133 -8.54 3.48 16.79
C VAL A 133 -7.72 4.50 17.57
N PHE A 134 -6.40 4.55 17.38
CA PHE A 134 -5.55 5.54 18.05
C PHE A 134 -5.97 6.97 17.72
N LEU A 135 -6.30 7.26 16.46
CA LEU A 135 -6.83 8.56 16.06
C LEU A 135 -8.16 8.88 16.76
N MET A 136 -9.06 7.89 16.84
CA MET A 136 -10.37 8.04 17.48
C MET A 136 -10.30 8.22 18.99
N MET A 137 -9.34 7.58 19.66
CA MET A 137 -9.25 7.59 21.12
C MET A 137 -8.31 8.69 21.65
N SER A 138 -7.59 9.38 20.78
CA SER A 138 -6.66 10.42 21.19
C SER A 138 -7.38 11.67 21.70
N PRO A 139 -7.03 12.19 22.89
CA PRO A 139 -7.56 13.45 23.38
C PRO A 139 -6.88 14.68 22.74
N THR A 140 -5.87 14.47 21.90
CA THR A 140 -5.10 15.54 21.23
C THR A 140 -5.08 15.34 19.72
N LEU A 141 -4.89 16.43 18.99
CA LEU A 141 -4.74 16.40 17.54
C LEU A 141 -3.38 15.82 17.14
N PHE A 142 -3.38 14.97 16.12
CA PHE A 142 -2.17 14.44 15.47
C PHE A 142 -1.70 15.31 14.30
N VAL A 143 -2.59 16.14 13.76
CA VAL A 143 -2.29 17.09 12.68
C VAL A 143 -2.95 18.41 12.99
N GLU A 144 -2.20 19.33 13.60
CA GLU A 144 -2.70 20.64 14.00
C GLU A 144 -2.95 21.57 12.79
N THR A 145 -2.30 21.32 11.66
CA THR A 145 -2.39 22.14 10.44
C THR A 145 -3.83 22.30 9.95
N PHE A 146 -4.70 21.33 10.21
CA PHE A 146 -6.11 21.39 9.80
C PHE A 146 -7.06 22.00 10.85
N ALA A 147 -6.60 22.23 12.09
CA ALA A 147 -7.45 22.68 13.19
C ALA A 147 -8.14 24.03 12.90
N GLY A 148 -7.39 25.00 12.39
CA GLY A 148 -7.92 26.34 12.05
C GLY A 148 -9.01 26.29 10.97
N PRO A 149 -8.73 25.69 9.79
CA PRO A 149 -9.73 25.49 8.74
C PRO A 149 -10.97 24.71 9.21
N THR A 150 -10.80 23.63 9.97
CA THR A 150 -11.92 22.82 10.49
C THR A 150 -12.79 23.63 11.45
N THR A 151 -12.17 24.38 12.37
CA THR A 151 -12.89 25.28 13.28
C THR A 151 -13.64 26.38 12.53
N ALA A 152 -13.06 26.92 11.45
CA ALA A 152 -13.72 27.93 10.61
C ALA A 152 -14.97 27.39 9.87
N LEU A 153 -15.07 26.08 9.68
CA LEU A 153 -16.26 25.40 9.18
C LEU A 153 -17.30 25.09 10.28
N GLY A 154 -17.01 25.45 11.54
CA GLY A 154 -17.88 25.19 12.69
C GLY A 154 -17.85 23.76 13.19
N ILE A 155 -16.81 23.00 12.83
CA ILE A 155 -16.61 21.60 13.24
C ILE A 155 -15.52 21.56 14.32
N ASP A 156 -15.70 20.75 15.36
CA ASP A 156 -14.64 20.48 16.33
C ASP A 156 -13.51 19.67 15.66
N PRO A 157 -12.26 20.16 15.64
CA PRO A 157 -11.13 19.42 15.09
C PRO A 157 -10.94 18.02 15.68
N LEU A 158 -11.29 17.79 16.95
CA LEU A 158 -11.20 16.45 17.56
C LEU A 158 -12.28 15.51 17.01
N ASP A 159 -13.50 16.01 16.76
CA ASP A 159 -14.56 15.22 16.14
C ASP A 159 -14.21 14.88 14.68
N ASP A 160 -13.61 15.83 13.95
CA ASP A 160 -13.12 15.60 12.59
C ASP A 160 -11.99 14.56 12.55
N GLN A 161 -11.05 14.61 13.49
CA GLN A 161 -10.02 13.58 13.65
C GLN A 161 -10.63 12.22 14.01
N TRP A 162 -11.62 12.18 14.89
CA TRP A 162 -12.32 10.95 15.24
C TRP A 162 -12.95 10.31 14.00
N LEU A 163 -13.66 11.12 13.20
CA LEU A 163 -14.26 10.67 11.95
C LEU A 163 -13.17 10.21 10.96
N ALA A 164 -12.06 10.93 10.86
CA ALA A 164 -10.93 10.53 10.02
C ALA A 164 -10.35 9.17 10.44
N GLY A 165 -10.20 8.90 11.74
CA GLY A 165 -9.78 7.60 12.28
C GLY A 165 -10.78 6.48 11.96
N ALA A 166 -12.08 6.75 12.14
CA ALA A 166 -13.16 5.81 11.83
C ALA A 166 -13.19 5.46 10.33
N LEU A 167 -13.02 6.46 9.46
CA LEU A 167 -12.92 6.27 8.01
C LEU A 167 -11.63 5.55 7.62
N ALA A 168 -10.50 5.90 8.22
CA ALA A 168 -9.21 5.28 7.93
C ALA A 168 -9.25 3.77 8.19
N TRP A 169 -9.79 3.32 9.32
CA TRP A 169 -10.05 1.90 9.54
C TRP A 169 -11.07 1.39 8.51
N SER A 170 -12.33 1.84 8.58
CA SER A 170 -13.45 1.16 7.90
C SER A 170 -13.29 1.10 6.38
N TYR A 171 -12.76 2.16 5.77
CA TYR A 171 -12.51 2.23 4.34
C TYR A 171 -11.33 1.33 3.91
N GLY A 172 -10.36 1.10 4.80
CA GLY A 172 -9.19 0.27 4.55
C GLY A 172 -9.47 -1.22 4.47
N GLU A 173 -10.39 -1.70 5.31
CA GLU A 173 -10.70 -3.13 5.40
C GLU A 173 -11.33 -3.67 4.12
N GLY A 174 -12.11 -2.86 3.40
CA GLY A 174 -12.77 -3.29 2.17
C GLY A 174 -11.79 -3.82 1.11
N PRO A 175 -10.83 -2.99 0.64
CA PRO A 175 -9.76 -3.43 -0.25
C PRO A 175 -8.97 -4.62 0.29
N THR A 176 -8.61 -4.62 1.57
CA THR A 176 -7.80 -5.70 2.17
C THR A 176 -8.53 -7.04 2.19
N VAL A 177 -9.83 -7.06 2.51
CA VAL A 177 -10.67 -8.26 2.41
C VAL A 177 -10.74 -8.76 0.97
N VAL A 178 -10.90 -7.87 -0.02
CA VAL A 178 -10.90 -8.26 -1.45
C VAL A 178 -9.56 -8.88 -1.86
N MET A 179 -8.44 -8.29 -1.41
CA MET A 179 -7.10 -8.85 -1.65
C MET A 179 -6.94 -10.23 -1.01
N LEU A 180 -7.40 -10.40 0.23
CA LEU A 180 -7.34 -11.67 0.95
C LEU A 180 -8.16 -12.75 0.23
N LEU A 181 -9.40 -12.44 -0.16
CA LEU A 181 -10.25 -13.35 -0.94
C LEU A 181 -9.57 -13.76 -2.25
N TYR A 182 -8.94 -12.82 -2.94
CA TYR A 182 -8.18 -13.10 -4.16
C TYR A 182 -7.01 -14.07 -3.91
N VAL A 183 -6.21 -13.82 -2.87
CA VAL A 183 -5.07 -14.68 -2.50
C VAL A 183 -5.55 -16.09 -2.11
N MET A 184 -6.61 -16.19 -1.31
CA MET A 184 -7.20 -17.48 -0.91
C MET A 184 -7.77 -18.25 -2.10
N HIS A 185 -8.50 -17.57 -3.00
CA HIS A 185 -9.02 -18.19 -4.21
C HIS A 185 -7.92 -18.77 -5.08
N ARG A 186 -6.81 -18.04 -5.25
CA ARG A 186 -5.66 -18.52 -6.02
C ARG A 186 -4.93 -19.66 -5.36
N TRP A 187 -4.76 -19.61 -4.04
CA TRP A 187 -4.17 -20.70 -3.29
C TRP A 187 -4.97 -21.99 -3.48
N PHE A 188 -6.29 -21.93 -3.30
CA PHE A 188 -7.17 -23.08 -3.48
C PHE A 188 -7.07 -23.69 -4.88
N ARG A 189 -7.06 -22.85 -5.93
CA ARG A 189 -6.92 -23.31 -7.32
C ARG A 189 -5.57 -23.98 -7.61
N ASP A 190 -4.48 -23.39 -7.13
CA ASP A 190 -3.14 -23.93 -7.33
C ASP A 190 -2.96 -25.26 -6.60
N ASP A 191 -3.53 -25.38 -5.39
CA ASP A 191 -3.46 -26.60 -4.59
C ASP A 191 -4.27 -27.74 -5.23
N THR A 192 -5.49 -27.44 -5.68
CA THR A 192 -6.35 -28.40 -6.40
C THR A 192 -5.67 -28.90 -7.68
N ALA A 193 -5.03 -28.00 -8.44
CA ALA A 193 -4.33 -28.36 -9.67
C ALA A 193 -3.06 -29.21 -9.42
N ARG A 194 -2.40 -29.03 -8.27
CA ARG A 194 -1.25 -29.85 -7.86
C ARG A 194 -1.70 -31.24 -7.43
N ALA A 195 -2.77 -31.34 -6.64
CA ALA A 195 -3.35 -32.62 -6.23
C ALA A 195 -3.76 -33.46 -7.46
N ALA A 196 -4.50 -32.87 -8.40
CA ALA A 196 -4.95 -33.55 -9.62
C ALA A 196 -3.80 -34.02 -10.55
N LYS A 197 -2.60 -33.43 -10.44
CA LYS A 197 -1.40 -33.88 -11.16
C LYS A 197 -0.65 -34.99 -10.41
N ALA A 198 -0.71 -34.99 -9.08
CA ALA A 198 -0.08 -36.02 -8.26
C ALA A 198 -0.85 -37.36 -8.33
N ASP A 199 -2.16 -37.30 -8.59
CA ASP A 199 -3.02 -38.48 -8.78
C ASP A 199 -2.89 -39.13 -10.18
N LYS A 200 -2.11 -38.54 -11.10
CA LYS A 200 -1.84 -39.08 -12.46
C LYS A 200 -0.49 -39.77 -12.53
#